data_AF-A0A1N7EIC7-F1
#
_entry.id   AF-A0A1N7EIC7-F1
#
_cell.length_a   1.000
_cell.length_b   1.000
_cell.length_c   1.000
_cell.angle_alpha   90.00
_cell.angle_beta   90.00
_cell.angle_gamma   90.00
#
_symmetry.space_group_name_H-M   'P 1'
#
loop_
_entity.id
_entity.type
_entity.pdbx_description
1 polymer ?
#
loop_
_entity_poly.entity_id
_entity_poly.type
_entity_poly.pdbx_seq_one_letter_code
_entity_poly.pdbx_strand_id
1 'polypeptide(L)'
;MKHLHILLAVLLLLIFIIGALPVLTGRPMRSSKAIKISTHLLYTLVICSGAWLVWQLFQVAGLQHWAIAKLVLLIVAASATVKAQKHALVAPSQAQAGLLIALVAYVGIVILAVTKPMLS
;
A
#
# COMPACT_ATOMS: atom_id res chain seq x y z
N MET A 1 -7.53 -14.51 -10.75
CA MET A 1 -6.49 -13.96 -9.85
C MET A 1 -6.19 -12.47 -10.05
N LYS A 2 -5.95 -12.01 -11.28
CA LYS A 2 -5.58 -10.61 -11.58
C LYS A 2 -6.60 -9.58 -11.06
N HIS A 3 -7.89 -9.80 -11.35
CA HIS A 3 -8.98 -8.89 -10.92
C HIS A 3 -9.14 -8.83 -9.40
N LEU A 4 -8.97 -9.96 -8.72
CA LEU A 4 -9.02 -10.03 -7.25
C LEU A 4 -7.88 -9.21 -6.63
N HIS A 5 -6.65 -9.35 -7.15
CA HIS A 5 -5.52 -8.54 -6.68
C HIS A 5 -5.75 -7.03 -6.86
N ILE A 6 -6.31 -6.63 -8.01
CA ILE A 6 -6.66 -5.22 -8.28
C ILE A 6 -7.71 -4.73 -7.27
N LEU A 7 -8.76 -5.52 -7.00
CA LEU A 7 -9.77 -5.18 -6.00
C LEU A 7 -9.15 -4.99 -4.61
N LEU A 8 -8.26 -5.89 -4.18
CA LEU A 8 -7.55 -5.78 -2.91
C LEU A 8 -6.67 -4.52 -2.86
N ALA A 9 -5.96 -4.20 -3.93
CA ALA A 9 -5.13 -3.00 -4.02
C ALA A 9 -5.97 -1.71 -3.91
N VAL A 10 -7.14 -1.67 -4.56
CA VAL A 10 -8.10 -0.55 -4.45
C VAL A 10 -8.62 -0.42 -3.02
N LEU A 11 -9.02 -1.54 -2.40
CA LEU A 11 -9.51 -1.52 -1.03
C LEU A 11 -8.43 -1.07 -0.03
N LEU A 12 -7.18 -1.46 -0.27
CA LEU A 12 -6.03 -1.02 0.52
C LEU A 12 -5.78 0.50 0.39
N LEU A 13 -5.88 1.04 -0.83
CA LEU A 13 -5.83 2.49 -1.09
C LEU A 13 -6.96 3.23 -0.36
N LEU A 14 -8.17 2.67 -0.37
CA LEU A 14 -9.34 3.27 0.27
C LEU A 14 -9.17 3.33 1.80
N ILE A 15 -8.64 2.27 2.41
CA ILE A 15 -8.29 2.26 3.84
C ILE A 15 -7.21 3.29 4.17
N PHE A 16 -6.19 3.42 3.31
CA PHE A 16 -5.17 4.46 3.49
C PHE A 16 -5.80 5.86 3.50
N ILE A 17 -6.69 6.16 2.55
CA ILE A 17 -7.38 7.47 2.46
C ILE A 17 -8.22 7.71 3.72
N ILE A 18 -9.04 6.74 4.13
CA ILE A 18 -9.87 6.86 5.34
C ILE A 18 -9.00 7.09 6.58
N GLY A 19 -7.87 6.38 6.69
CA GLY A 19 -6.93 6.53 7.80
C GLY A 19 -6.10 7.82 7.74
N ALA A 20 -5.98 8.47 6.58
CA ALA A 20 -5.27 9.74 6.42
C ALA A 20 -6.13 10.93 6.90
N LEU A 21 -7.45 10.88 6.77
CA LEU A 21 -8.34 11.99 7.14
C LEU A 21 -8.21 12.42 8.62
N PRO A 22 -8.19 11.51 9.62
CA PRO A 22 -7.97 11.89 11.02
C PRO A 22 -6.60 12.52 11.24
N VAL A 23 -5.58 12.06 10.50
CA VAL A 23 -4.21 12.61 10.57
C VAL A 23 -4.17 14.06 10.11
N LEU A 24 -4.83 14.35 8.99
CA LEU A 24 -4.86 15.70 8.41
C LEU A 24 -5.73 16.67 9.21
N THR A 25 -6.81 16.17 9.84
CA THR A 25 -7.73 17.00 10.63
C THR A 25 -7.33 17.13 12.10
N GLY A 26 -6.22 16.52 12.53
CA GLY A 26 -5.77 16.51 13.93
C GLY A 26 -6.74 15.80 14.88
N ARG A 27 -7.66 15.00 14.35
CA ARG A 27 -8.68 14.29 15.15
C ARG A 27 -8.12 12.97 15.65
N PRO A 28 -8.46 12.54 16.87
CA PRO A 28 -8.08 11.23 17.35
C PRO A 28 -8.69 10.16 16.44
N MET A 29 -7.82 9.30 15.88
CA MET A 29 -8.26 8.15 15.09
C MET A 29 -9.05 7.20 15.99
N ARG A 30 -10.38 7.14 15.82
CA ARG A 30 -11.25 6.17 16.50
C ARG A 30 -11.13 4.81 15.81
N SER A 31 -9.95 4.20 15.94
CA SER A 31 -9.62 2.93 15.30
C SER A 31 -10.19 1.78 16.11
N SER A 32 -11.30 1.20 15.64
CA SER A 32 -11.84 -0.03 16.21
C SER A 32 -10.86 -1.19 16.00
N LYS A 33 -10.88 -2.19 16.89
CA LYS A 33 -10.07 -3.41 16.72
C LYS A 33 -10.33 -4.07 15.36
N ALA A 34 -11.59 -4.02 14.89
CA ALA A 34 -11.97 -4.55 13.58
C ALA A 34 -11.23 -3.86 12.43
N ILE A 35 -11.14 -2.52 12.41
CA ILE A 35 -10.43 -1.79 11.35
C ILE A 35 -8.95 -2.18 11.32
N LYS A 36 -8.30 -2.28 12.48
CA LYS A 36 -6.88 -2.71 12.54
C LYS A 36 -6.68 -4.10 11.97
N ILE A 37 -7.53 -5.05 12.36
CA ILE A 37 -7.47 -6.44 11.87
C ILE A 37 -7.71 -6.49 10.36
N SER A 38 -8.72 -5.79 9.87
CA SER A 38 -9.03 -5.72 8.44
C SER A 38 -7.88 -5.11 7.63
N THR A 39 -7.23 -4.05 8.14
CA THR A 39 -6.06 -3.45 7.50
C THR A 39 -4.91 -4.45 7.39
N HIS A 40 -4.56 -5.14 8.48
CA HIS A 40 -3.50 -6.16 8.44
C HIS A 40 -3.84 -7.30 7.51
N LEU A 41 -5.09 -7.79 7.54
CA LEU A 41 -5.55 -8.85 6.65
C LEU A 41 -5.44 -8.43 5.18
N LEU A 42 -5.82 -7.19 4.85
CA LEU A 42 -5.73 -6.67 3.49
C LEU A 42 -4.29 -6.52 3.01
N TYR A 43 -3.38 -6.01 3.86
CA TYR A 43 -1.96 -5.99 3.54
C TYR A 43 -1.44 -7.40 3.25
N THR A 44 -1.77 -8.38 4.11
CA THR A 44 -1.38 -9.77 3.90
C THR A 44 -1.93 -10.32 2.59
N LEU A 45 -3.21 -10.10 2.30
CA LEU A 45 -3.83 -10.56 1.06
C LEU A 45 -3.22 -9.91 -0.18
N VAL A 46 -2.93 -8.61 -0.16
CA VAL A 46 -2.24 -7.90 -1.26
C VAL A 46 -0.84 -8.45 -1.47
N ILE A 47 -0.07 -8.68 -0.40
CA ILE A 47 1.28 -9.23 -0.47
C ILE A 47 1.25 -10.67 -1.02
N CYS A 48 0.40 -11.55 -0.48
CA CYS A 48 0.31 -12.94 -0.93
C CYS A 48 -0.16 -13.03 -2.39
N SER A 49 -1.19 -12.28 -2.77
CA SER A 49 -1.68 -12.26 -4.16
C SER A 49 -0.67 -11.62 -5.11
N GLY A 50 0.06 -10.59 -4.69
CA GLY A 50 1.14 -9.98 -5.44
C GLY A 50 2.32 -10.94 -5.65
N ALA A 51 2.74 -11.63 -4.59
CA ALA A 51 3.81 -12.64 -4.65
C ALA A 51 3.45 -13.78 -5.60
N TRP A 52 2.19 -14.23 -5.58
CA TRP A 52 1.69 -15.23 -6.52
C TRP A 52 1.77 -14.74 -7.98
N LEU A 53 1.37 -13.50 -8.25
CA LEU A 53 1.46 -12.91 -9.59
C LEU A 53 2.92 -12.72 -10.05
N VAL A 54 3.83 -12.36 -9.13
CA VAL A 54 5.27 -12.28 -9.41
C VAL A 54 5.85 -13.66 -9.72
N TRP A 55 5.44 -14.69 -8.98
CA TRP A 55 5.84 -16.07 -9.27
C TRP A 55 5.39 -16.51 -10.66
N GLN A 56 4.13 -16.26 -11.03
CA GLN A 56 3.63 -16.55 -12.38
C GLN A 56 4.42 -15.80 -13.47
N LEU A 57 4.75 -14.53 -13.23
CA LEU A 57 5.55 -13.73 -14.16
C LEU A 57 6.99 -14.26 -14.28
N PHE A 58 7.58 -14.69 -13.16
CA PHE A 58 8.93 -15.22 -13.13
C PHE A 58 9.09 -16.47 -14.01
N GLN A 59 8.09 -17.35 -14.02
CA GLN A 59 8.09 -18.54 -14.88
C GLN A 59 8.10 -18.24 -16.38
N VAL A 60 7.60 -17.07 -16.80
CA VAL A 60 7.42 -16.72 -18.22
C VAL A 60 8.47 -15.72 -18.71
N ALA A 61 8.80 -14.73 -17.89
CA ALA A 61 9.63 -13.58 -18.28
C ALA A 61 10.77 -13.30 -17.29
N GLY A 62 11.01 -14.20 -16.33
CA GLY A 62 12.01 -13.99 -15.28
C GLY A 62 11.66 -12.83 -14.36
N LEU A 63 12.66 -12.37 -13.59
CA LEU A 63 12.47 -11.33 -12.59
C LEU A 63 12.46 -9.94 -13.24
N GLN A 64 11.31 -9.30 -13.22
CA GLN A 64 11.11 -7.99 -13.84
C GLN A 64 11.39 -6.85 -12.86
N HIS A 65 12.24 -5.89 -13.25
CA HIS A 65 12.64 -4.74 -12.42
C HIS A 65 11.43 -3.91 -11.93
N TRP A 66 10.43 -3.71 -12.78
CA TRP A 66 9.21 -2.99 -12.40
C TRP A 66 8.39 -3.72 -11.31
N ALA A 67 8.49 -5.05 -11.24
CA ALA A 67 7.81 -5.85 -10.22
C ALA A 67 8.53 -5.73 -8.87
N ILE A 68 9.87 -5.73 -8.87
CA ILE A 68 10.68 -5.45 -7.66
C ILE A 68 10.39 -4.03 -7.16
N ALA A 69 10.36 -3.03 -8.05
CA ALA A 69 10.07 -1.65 -7.68
C ALA A 69 8.71 -1.51 -6.97
N LYS A 70 7.67 -2.23 -7.43
CA LYS A 70 6.37 -2.27 -6.75
C LYS A 70 6.44 -2.86 -5.34
N LEU A 71 7.22 -3.91 -5.14
CA LEU A 71 7.41 -4.51 -3.81
C LEU A 71 8.08 -3.53 -2.86
N VAL A 72 9.14 -2.85 -3.30
CA VAL A 72 9.83 -1.82 -2.52
C VAL A 72 8.87 -0.69 -2.16
N LEU A 73 8.12 -0.18 -3.14
CA LEU A 73 7.12 0.87 -2.90
C LEU A 73 6.01 0.41 -1.96
N LEU A 74 5.59 -0.85 -2.02
CA LEU A 74 4.58 -1.39 -1.10
C LEU A 74 5.09 -1.42 0.34
N ILE A 75 6.35 -1.80 0.55
CA ILE A 75 6.99 -1.77 1.88
C ILE A 75 7.05 -0.32 2.39
N VAL A 76 7.52 0.62 1.55
CA VAL A 76 7.58 2.05 1.90
C VAL A 76 6.20 2.58 2.25
N ALA A 77 5.18 2.30 1.43
CA ALA A 77 3.81 2.73 1.66
C ALA A 77 3.24 2.16 2.97
N ALA A 78 3.45 0.87 3.24
CA ALA A 78 3.02 0.20 4.45
C ALA A 78 3.67 0.79 5.71
N SER A 79 5.00 0.91 5.72
CA SER A 79 5.75 1.44 6.85
C SER A 79 5.40 2.91 7.12
N ALA A 80 5.31 3.72 6.07
CA ALA A 80 4.96 5.14 6.19
C ALA A 80 3.53 5.34 6.69
N THR A 81 2.57 4.54 6.20
CA THR A 81 1.17 4.56 6.67
C THR A 81 1.07 4.19 8.15
N VAL A 82 1.72 3.10 8.57
CA VAL A 82 1.71 2.66 9.98
C VAL A 82 2.34 3.73 10.89
N LYS A 83 3.44 4.35 10.46
CA LYS A 83 4.11 5.40 11.24
C LYS A 83 3.26 6.66 11.34
N ALA A 84 2.65 7.09 10.23
CA ALA A 84 1.75 8.26 10.20
C ALA A 84 0.53 8.09 11.10
N GLN A 85 -0.02 6.88 11.18
CA GLN A 85 -1.23 6.60 11.95
C GLN A 85 -0.97 6.36 13.45
N LYS A 86 0.29 6.25 13.88
CA LYS A 86 0.69 6.18 15.30
C LYS A 86 0.70 7.56 15.96
N HIS A 87 -0.45 8.24 15.92
CA HIS A 87 -0.69 9.59 16.42
C HIS A 87 -0.14 9.91 17.83
N ALA A 88 -0.17 8.94 18.74
CA ALA A 88 0.26 9.14 20.12
C ALA A 88 1.79 9.18 20.29
N LEU A 89 2.57 8.79 19.27
CA LEU A 89 4.01 8.56 19.38
C LEU A 89 4.84 9.49 18.48
N VAL A 90 4.19 10.33 17.66
CA VAL A 90 4.86 11.07 16.59
C VAL A 90 4.29 12.47 16.47
N ALA A 91 5.13 13.48 16.24
CA ALA A 91 4.70 14.87 16.06
C ALA A 91 3.75 15.00 14.85
N PRO A 92 2.77 15.93 14.87
CA PRO A 92 1.82 16.11 13.76
C PRO A 92 2.49 16.33 12.40
N SER A 93 3.56 17.12 12.34
CA SER A 93 4.33 17.36 11.12
C SER A 93 5.01 16.10 10.57
N GLN A 94 5.51 15.24 11.45
CA GLN A 94 6.10 13.96 11.08
C GLN A 94 5.04 12.95 10.61
N ALA A 95 3.85 12.96 11.20
CA ALA A 95 2.74 12.12 10.75
C ALA A 95 2.25 12.53 9.35
N GLN A 96 2.16 13.85 9.09
CA GLN A 96 1.84 14.40 7.76
C GLN A 96 2.92 14.05 6.72
N ALA A 97 4.20 14.17 7.08
CA ALA A 97 5.29 13.73 6.20
C ALA A 97 5.21 12.23 5.88
N GLY A 98 4.87 11.39 6.87
CA GLY A 98 4.62 9.97 6.65
C GLY A 98 3.47 9.69 5.68
N LEU A 99 2.37 10.46 5.76
CA LEU A 99 1.29 10.37 4.79
C LEU A 99 1.73 10.76 3.38
N LEU A 100 2.51 11.82 3.23
CA LEU A 100 3.01 12.25 1.93
C LEU A 100 3.93 11.19 1.30
N ILE A 101 4.82 10.59 2.09
CA ILE A 101 5.68 9.49 1.63
C ILE A 101 4.83 8.28 1.19
N ALA A 102 3.83 7.90 1.98
CA ALA A 102 2.92 6.81 1.63
C ALA A 102 2.14 7.12 0.34
N LEU A 103 1.63 8.35 0.20
CA LEU A 103 0.90 8.80 -0.98
C LEU A 103 1.76 8.70 -2.24
N VAL A 104 2.97 9.24 -2.20
CA VAL A 104 3.92 9.18 -3.33
C VAL A 104 4.22 7.73 -3.69
N ALA A 105 4.41 6.86 -2.69
CA ALA A 105 4.65 5.44 -2.92
C ALA A 105 3.46 4.75 -3.60
N TYR A 106 2.22 5.00 -3.15
CA TYR A 106 1.01 4.46 -3.78
C TYR A 106 0.83 4.95 -5.22
N VAL A 107 1.05 6.24 -5.47
CA VAL A 107 1.01 6.81 -6.82
C VAL A 107 2.05 6.13 -7.71
N GLY A 108 3.27 5.92 -7.20
CA GLY A 108 4.31 5.17 -7.91
C GLY A 108 3.90 3.74 -8.26
N ILE A 109 3.23 3.03 -7.36
CA ILE A 109 2.69 1.68 -7.61
C ILE A 109 1.67 1.70 -8.76
N VAL A 110 0.76 2.68 -8.75
CA VAL A 110 -0.28 2.84 -9.79
C VAL A 110 0.36 3.16 -11.14
N ILE A 111 1.30 4.09 -11.19
CA ILE A 111 2.04 4.44 -12.42
C ILE A 111 2.71 3.18 -12.98
N LEU A 112 3.49 2.46 -12.18
CA LEU A 112 4.14 1.21 -12.60
C LEU A 112 3.13 0.10 -12.95
N ALA A 113 1.89 0.16 -12.47
CA ALA A 113 0.84 -0.78 -12.85
C ALA A 113 0.36 -0.56 -14.29
N VAL A 114 0.31 0.71 -14.71
CA VAL A 114 -0.17 1.12 -16.03
C VAL A 114 0.96 1.15 -17.06
N THR A 115 2.15 1.62 -16.70
CA THR A 115 3.28 1.81 -17.62
C THR A 115 4.17 0.59 -17.79
N LYS A 116 3.89 -0.53 -17.08
CA LYS A 116 4.67 -1.77 -17.25
C LYS A 116 4.68 -2.18 -18.73
N PRO A 117 5.84 -2.63 -19.26
CA PRO A 117 5.92 -3.08 -20.64
C PRO A 117 4.95 -4.26 -20.85
N MET A 118 4.18 -4.19 -21.92
CA MET A 118 3.44 -5.34 -22.44
C MET A 118 4.48 -6.28 -23.02
N LEU A 119 4.69 -7.44 -22.40
CA LEU A 119 5.45 -8.53 -23.01
C LEU A 119 4.64 -8.97 -24.24
N SER A 120 5.05 -8.52 -25.42
CA SER A 120 4.55 -8.98 -26.72
C SER A 120 5.11 -10.34 -27.06
#